data_AF-A0A6V8PYK0-F1
#
_entry.id   AF-A0A6V8PYK0-F1
#
_cell.length_a   1.000
_cell.length_b   1.000
_cell.length_c   1.000
_cell.angle_alpha   90.00
_cell.angle_beta   90.00
_cell.angle_gamma   90.00
#
_symmetry.space_group_name_H-M   'P 1'
#
loop_
_entity.id
_entity.type
_entity.pdbx_description
1 polymer ?
#
loop_
_entity_poly.entity_id
_entity_poly.type
_entity_poly.pdbx_seq_one_letter_code
_entity_poly.pdbx_strand_id
1 'polypeptide(L)' 'SHKYSRRRIRMERWVCAVCGYVYDPEDGDPDNGVDPGTAFEELPEDWVCPECGAKRYV' A
#
# COMPACT_ATOMS: atom_id res chain seq x y z
N SER A 1 -1.68 -20.95 26.72
CA SER A 1 -2.49 -20.23 25.73
C SER A 1 -1.63 -19.34 24.85
N HIS A 2 -1.32 -19.79 23.63
CA HIS A 2 -1.21 -19.06 22.35
C HIS A 2 -0.77 -17.58 22.24
N LYS A 3 -0.09 -16.95 23.22
CA LYS A 3 0.06 -15.47 23.22
C LYS A 3 1.14 -14.88 22.31
N TYR A 4 2.00 -15.71 21.71
CA TYR A 4 2.96 -15.27 20.69
C TYR A 4 2.68 -15.98 19.37
N SER A 5 1.44 -15.82 18.88
CA SER A 5 1.14 -16.06 17.48
C SER A 5 2.08 -15.19 16.64
N ARG A 6 3.02 -15.87 15.95
CA ARG A 6 3.77 -15.43 14.78
C ARG A 6 3.49 -13.98 14.40
N ARG A 7 4.44 -13.09 14.68
CA ARG A 7 4.49 -11.76 14.08
C ARG A 7 4.49 -11.98 12.57
N ARG A 8 3.32 -11.92 11.92
CA ARG A 8 3.25 -11.77 10.47
C ARG A 8 4.07 -10.52 10.20
N ILE A 9 5.06 -10.62 9.33
CA ILE A 9 5.72 -9.44 8.79
C ILE A 9 4.63 -8.74 7.97
N ARG A 10 3.85 -7.87 8.63
CA ARG A 10 2.88 -7.02 7.94
C ARG A 10 3.69 -5.89 7.33
N MET A 11 3.61 -5.76 6.01
CA MET A 11 4.14 -4.65 5.27
C MET A 11 3.39 -3.37 5.70
N GLU A 12 4.07 -2.24 5.68
CA GLU A 12 3.49 -0.98 6.17
C GLU A 12 2.46 -0.46 5.16
N ARG A 13 1.22 -0.25 5.64
CA ARG A 13 0.15 0.35 4.84
C ARG A 13 0.39 1.84 4.71
N TRP A 14 0.14 2.38 3.52
CA TRP A 14 0.27 3.82 3.27
C TRP A 14 -1.11 4.47 3.21
N VAL A 15 -1.21 5.72 3.66
CA VAL A 15 -2.45 6.50 3.62
C VAL A 15 -2.21 7.76 2.81
N CYS A 16 -3.06 8.00 1.81
CA CYS A 16 -3.02 9.22 1.02
C CYS A 16 -3.36 10.42 1.89
N ALA A 17 -2.43 11.37 2.01
CA ALA A 17 -2.63 12.59 2.78
C ALA A 17 -3.72 13.52 2.19
N VAL A 18 -4.06 13.35 0.90
CA VAL A 18 -5.03 14.20 0.18
C VAL A 18 -6.46 13.72 0.38
N CYS A 19 -6.73 12.42 0.18
CA CYS A 19 -8.10 11.89 0.21
C CYS A 19 -8.34 10.81 1.27
N GLY A 20 -7.29 10.30 1.94
CA GLY A 20 -7.41 9.26 2.96
C GLY A 20 -7.47 7.82 2.42
N TYR A 21 -7.30 7.60 1.11
CA TYR A 21 -7.16 6.26 0.54
C TYR A 21 -6.06 5.46 1.26
N VAL A 22 -6.29 4.18 1.51
CA VAL A 22 -5.31 3.29 2.15
C VAL A 22 -4.80 2.28 1.14
N TYR A 23 -3.51 2.36 0.81
CA TYR A 23 -2.83 1.32 0.07
C TYR A 23 -2.44 0.20 1.03
N ASP A 24 -2.97 -1.01 0.82
CA ASP A 24 -2.56 -2.21 1.54
C ASP A 24 -1.58 -3.02 0.66
N PRO A 25 -0.29 -3.12 1.04
CA PRO A 25 0.66 -3.93 0.29
C PRO A 25 0.25 -5.39 0.18
N GLU A 26 -0.55 -5.94 1.11
CA GLU A 26 -1.03 -7.33 0.99
C GLU A 26 -1.99 -7.49 -0.21
N ASP A 27 -2.70 -6.43 -0.59
CA ASP A 27 -3.64 -6.40 -1.71
C ASP A 27 -3.01 -5.85 -3.00
N GLY A 28 -2.01 -4.97 -2.89
CA GLY A 28 -1.42 -4.28 -4.03
C GLY A 28 -2.36 -3.25 -4.66
N ASP A 29 -2.19 -3.02 -5.96
CA ASP A 29 -3.12 -2.23 -6.79
C ASP A 29 -3.18 -2.84 -8.22
N PRO A 30 -3.76 -4.05 -8.38
CA PRO A 30 -3.67 -4.82 -9.62
C PRO A 30 -4.35 -4.14 -10.81
N ASP A 31 -5.39 -3.35 -10.55
CA ASP A 31 -6.08 -2.56 -11.57
C ASP A 31 -5.17 -1.48 -12.19
N ASN A 32 -4.13 -1.06 -11.46
CA ASN A 32 -3.11 -0.13 -11.91
C ASN A 32 -1.73 -0.80 -12.11
N GLY A 33 -1.69 -2.12 -12.22
CA GLY A 33 -0.48 -2.88 -12.54
C GLY A 33 0.50 -3.07 -11.38
N VAL A 34 0.03 -2.97 -10.15
CA VAL A 34 0.82 -3.25 -8.94
C VAL A 34 0.35 -4.57 -8.35
N ASP A 35 1.23 -5.56 -8.30
CA ASP A 35 0.88 -6.87 -7.77
C ASP A 35 0.67 -6.86 -6.25
N PRO A 36 -0.15 -7.80 -5.71
CA PRO A 36 -0.21 -8.04 -4.28
C PRO A 36 1.16 -8.41 -3.72
N GLY A 37 1.50 -7.85 -2.56
CA GLY A 37 2.79 -8.00 -1.91
C GLY A 37 3.82 -6.94 -2.27
N THR A 38 3.49 -5.92 -3.08
CA THR A 38 4.40 -4.81 -3.40
C THR A 38 4.42 -3.78 -2.28
N ALA A 39 5.60 -3.47 -1.71
CA ALA A 39 5.70 -2.42 -0.69
C ALA A 39 5.40 -1.05 -1.28
N PHE A 40 4.91 -0.12 -0.45
CA PHE A 40 4.70 1.26 -0.90
C PHE A 40 5.98 1.91 -1.45
N GLU A 41 7.13 1.57 -0.88
CA GLU A 41 8.45 2.06 -1.32
C GLU A 41 8.89 1.48 -2.68
N GLU A 42 8.31 0.34 -3.08
CA GLU A 42 8.57 -0.35 -4.35
C GLU A 42 7.61 0.07 -5.46
N LEU A 43 6.61 0.91 -5.16
CA LEU A 43 5.69 1.42 -6.16
C LEU A 43 6.43 2.21 -7.25
N PRO A 44 5.98 2.11 -8.52
CA PRO A 44 6.50 2.92 -9.62
C PRO A 44 6.47 4.42 -9.31
N GLU A 45 7.41 5.20 -9.85
CA GLU A 45 7.48 6.65 -9.60
C GLU A 45 6.29 7.42 -10.20
N ASP A 46 5.68 6.85 -11.23
CA ASP A 46 4.49 7.34 -11.92
C ASP A 46 3.17 6.84 -11.30
N TRP A 47 3.23 5.97 -10.30
CA TRP A 47 2.05 5.58 -9.55
C TRP A 47 1.43 6.80 -8.86
N VAL A 48 0.11 6.90 -8.96
CA VAL A 48 -0.71 7.93 -8.33
C VAL A 48 -1.81 7.26 -7.51
N CYS A 49 -2.32 7.96 -6.50
CA CYS A 49 -3.45 7.48 -5.71
C CYS A 49 -4.64 7.17 -6.66
N PRO A 50 -5.17 5.94 -6.64
CA PRO A 50 -6.23 5.54 -7.57
C PRO A 50 -7.55 6.29 -7.35
N GLU A 51 -7.76 6.81 -6.14
CA GLU A 51 -8.98 7.56 -5.79
C GLU A 51 -8.92 9.04 -6.24
N CYS A 52 -7.75 9.70 -6.20
CA CYS A 52 -7.68 11.16 -6.38
C CYS A 52 -6.59 11.63 -7.35
N GLY A 53 -5.72 10.75 -7.83
CA GLY A 53 -4.62 11.08 -8.74
C GLY A 53 -3.45 11.84 -8.10
N ALA A 54 -3.42 11.99 -6.77
CA ALA A 54 -2.28 12.60 -6.07
C ALA A 54 -1.04 11.71 -6.21
N LYS A 55 0.14 12.31 -6.40
CA LYS A 55 1.40 11.55 -6.40
C LYS A 55 1.70 11.00 -4.99
N ARG A 56 2.57 9.99 -4.91
CA ARG A 56 2.95 9.34 -3.65
C ARG A 56 3.56 10.25 -2.56
N TYR A 57 4.12 11.41 -2.92
CA TYR A 57 4.82 12.32 -2.01
C TYR A 57 4.21 13.73 -1.93
N VAL A 58 2.94 13.89 -2.28
CA VAL A 58 2.24 15.19 -2.19
C VAL A 58 1.44 15.28 -0.90
#